data_AF-A0A5J4WDM9-F1
#
_entry.id   AF-A0A5J4WDM9-F1
#
_cell.length_a   1.000
_cell.length_b   1.000
_cell.length_c   1.000
_cell.angle_alpha   90.00
_cell.angle_beta   90.00
_cell.angle_gamma   90.00
#
_symmetry.space_group_name_H-M   'P 1'
#
loop_
_entity.id
_entity.type
_entity.pdbx_description
1 polymer ?
#
loop_
_entity_poly.entity_id
_entity_poly.type
_entity_poly.pdbx_seq_one_letter_code
_entity_poly.pdbx_strand_id
1 'polypeptide(L)'
;MINTPNALHSLITLSIYKIGTHLSQENDQQTLQVRSISRRCLLYIQSFGDASTQTELVNANYARVLVIAISTASGHGKEQDSEIWYGFNSISDFLNNLNQGRIDDCQPSFPHQPLLVRRSVEQFEEEGGNEEIEAQMSNVGYFIGYNIKSNANQAKGRILNYFIEQGNPRPDWYN
;
A
#
# COMPACT_ATOMS: atom_id res chain seq x y z
N MET A 1 21.48 3.62 14.34
CA MET A 1 20.13 3.02 14.23
C MET A 1 19.17 4.01 14.87
N ILE A 2 18.43 4.78 14.07
CA ILE A 2 17.44 5.72 14.61
C ILE A 2 16.19 4.89 14.93
N ASN A 3 15.92 4.74 16.22
CA ASN A 3 14.75 4.02 16.71
C ASN A 3 13.57 5.00 16.71
N THR A 4 12.85 5.08 15.58
CA THR A 4 11.68 5.97 15.44
C THR A 4 10.34 5.24 15.28
N PRO A 5 9.92 4.39 16.24
CA PRO A 5 8.53 3.94 16.30
C PRO A 5 7.54 5.10 16.23
N ASN A 6 7.87 6.20 16.92
CA ASN A 6 6.99 7.36 17.01
C ASN A 6 6.77 8.07 15.66
N ALA A 7 7.73 8.03 14.73
CA ALA A 7 7.59 8.71 13.45
C ALA A 7 6.68 7.92 12.50
N LEU A 8 6.89 6.60 12.39
CA LEU A 8 6.06 5.72 11.56
C LEU A 8 4.61 5.74 12.03
N HIS A 9 4.36 5.55 13.32
CA HIS A 9 3.00 5.59 13.87
C HIS A 9 2.33 6.97 13.70
N SER A 10 3.09 8.06 13.81
CA SER A 10 2.57 9.40 13.51
C SER A 10 2.18 9.54 12.05
N LEU A 11 3.02 9.06 11.12
CA LEU A 11 2.72 9.10 9.69
C LEU A 11 1.50 8.25 9.34
N ILE A 12 1.36 7.05 9.93
CA ILE A 12 0.16 6.21 9.80
C ILE A 12 -1.07 6.99 10.25
N THR A 13 -1.02 7.64 11.41
CA THR A 13 -2.14 8.44 11.93
C THR A 13 -2.47 9.63 11.01
N LEU A 14 -1.44 10.33 10.50
CA LEU A 14 -1.60 11.47 9.62
C LEU A 14 -2.12 11.10 8.22
N SER A 15 -1.80 9.90 7.73
CA SER A 15 -2.21 9.39 6.41
C SER A 15 -3.74 9.21 6.26
N ILE A 16 -4.44 9.10 7.38
CA ILE A 16 -5.90 8.97 7.47
C ILE A 16 -6.53 10.10 8.30
N TYR A 17 -5.77 11.15 8.61
CA TYR A 17 -6.22 12.23 9.49
C TYR A 17 -7.47 12.91 8.94
N LYS A 18 -8.50 13.00 9.79
CA LYS A 18 -9.76 13.72 9.50
C LYS A 18 -10.42 13.28 8.19
N ILE A 19 -10.23 12.02 7.83
CA ILE A 19 -10.89 11.45 6.67
C ILE A 19 -12.40 11.39 6.89
N GLY A 20 -13.18 11.76 5.88
CA GLY A 20 -14.65 11.79 5.96
C GLY A 20 -15.23 12.90 6.84
N THR A 21 -14.42 13.79 7.41
CA THR A 21 -14.92 14.98 8.12
C THR A 21 -14.94 16.18 7.18
N HIS A 22 -16.09 16.83 7.05
CA HIS A 22 -16.22 18.08 6.29
C HIS A 22 -15.73 19.24 7.14
N LEU A 23 -14.64 19.91 6.74
CA LEU A 23 -14.12 21.10 7.41
C LEU A 23 -14.46 22.35 6.59
N SER A 24 -13.77 23.47 6.86
CA SER A 24 -13.73 24.58 5.92
C SER A 24 -12.92 24.16 4.70
N GLN A 25 -13.21 24.75 3.53
CA GLN A 25 -12.51 24.44 2.27
C GLN A 25 -10.97 24.51 2.40
N GLU A 26 -10.45 25.52 3.12
CA GLU A 26 -9.01 25.66 3.37
C GLU A 26 -8.46 24.50 4.20
N ASN A 27 -9.16 24.13 5.28
CA ASN A 27 -8.75 23.03 6.15
C ASN A 27 -8.88 21.67 5.43
N ASP A 28 -9.89 21.48 4.58
CA ASP A 28 -10.02 20.28 3.75
C ASP A 28 -8.84 20.15 2.79
N GLN A 29 -8.41 21.24 2.16
CA GLN A 29 -7.23 21.23 1.30
C GLN A 29 -5.94 20.94 2.07
N GLN A 30 -5.75 21.55 3.24
CA GLN A 30 -4.59 21.29 4.09
C GLN A 30 -4.56 19.83 4.57
N THR A 31 -5.69 19.29 5.01
CA THR A 31 -5.76 17.89 5.47
C THR A 31 -5.56 16.89 4.33
N LEU A 32 -6.00 17.20 3.10
CA LEU A 32 -5.66 16.42 1.91
C LEU A 32 -4.15 16.40 1.67
N GLN A 33 -3.48 17.56 1.72
CA GLN A 33 -2.03 17.64 1.54
C GLN A 33 -1.26 16.88 2.63
N VAL A 34 -1.66 17.02 3.90
CA VAL A 34 -1.06 16.28 5.02
C VAL A 34 -1.18 14.77 4.80
N ARG A 35 -2.35 14.28 4.35
CA ARG A 35 -2.55 12.86 4.04
C ARG A 35 -1.66 12.40 2.89
N SER A 36 -1.65 13.12 1.77
CA SER A 36 -0.82 12.81 0.59
C SER A 36 0.67 12.73 0.93
N ILE A 37 1.20 13.75 1.61
CA ILE A 37 2.61 13.79 2.02
C ILE A 37 2.92 12.63 2.97
N SER A 38 2.05 12.38 3.96
CA SER A 38 2.26 11.29 4.91
C SER A 38 2.28 9.92 4.23
N ARG A 39 1.37 9.67 3.28
CA ARG A 39 1.33 8.44 2.47
C ARG A 39 2.59 8.27 1.63
N ARG A 40 3.08 9.35 1.01
CA ARG A 40 4.35 9.32 0.26
C ARG A 40 5.55 9.04 1.17
N CYS A 41 5.60 9.62 2.36
CA CYS A 41 6.62 9.29 3.35
C CYS A 41 6.58 7.81 3.74
N LEU A 42 5.39 7.25 3.96
CA LEU A 42 5.21 5.83 4.25
C LEU A 42 5.66 4.93 3.09
N LEU A 43 5.38 5.32 1.84
CA LEU A 43 5.89 4.63 0.65
C LEU A 43 7.42 4.56 0.67
N TYR A 44 8.10 5.68 0.93
CA TYR A 44 9.57 5.67 1.05
C TYR A 44 10.07 4.78 2.18
N ILE A 45 9.41 4.80 3.34
CA ILE A 45 9.73 3.91 4.47
C ILE A 45 9.56 2.44 4.06
N GLN A 46 8.50 2.10 3.34
CA GLN A 46 8.26 0.76 2.84
C GLN A 46 9.32 0.33 1.80
N SER A 47 9.67 1.18 0.84
CA SER A 47 10.65 0.86 -0.21
C SER A 47 12.07 0.73 0.32
N PHE A 48 12.46 1.55 1.29
CA PHE A 48 13.84 1.59 1.81
C PHE A 48 13.99 1.00 3.20
N GLY A 49 12.93 0.46 3.79
CA GLY A 49 12.93 -0.16 5.11
C GLY A 49 13.34 -1.63 5.07
N ASP A 50 14.18 -2.05 6.01
CA ASP A 50 14.60 -3.45 6.15
C ASP A 50 13.49 -4.36 6.69
N ALA A 51 13.81 -5.62 6.98
CA ALA A 51 12.88 -6.61 7.54
C ALA A 51 12.19 -6.15 8.84
N SER A 52 12.89 -5.36 9.67
CA SER A 52 12.33 -4.82 10.90
C SER A 52 11.32 -3.72 10.60
N THR A 53 11.64 -2.83 9.65
CA THR A 53 10.69 -1.81 9.19
C THR A 53 9.42 -2.44 8.61
N GLN A 54 9.54 -3.50 7.79
CA GLN A 54 8.38 -4.20 7.26
C GLN A 54 7.50 -4.79 8.38
N THR A 55 8.12 -5.37 9.41
CA THR A 55 7.42 -5.88 10.60
C THR A 55 6.64 -4.78 11.31
N GLU A 56 7.25 -3.60 11.44
CA GLU A 56 6.61 -2.45 12.08
C GLU A 56 5.42 -1.92 11.27
N LEU A 57 5.54 -1.84 9.94
CA LEU A 57 4.44 -1.46 9.05
C LEU A 57 3.23 -2.39 9.19
N VAL A 58 3.45 -3.71 9.22
CA VAL A 58 2.36 -4.68 9.42
C VAL A 58 1.71 -4.52 10.79
N ASN A 59 2.52 -4.35 11.84
CA ASN A 59 2.02 -4.16 13.20
C ASN A 59 1.26 -2.83 13.37
N ALA A 60 1.60 -1.81 12.57
CA ALA A 60 0.92 -0.53 12.54
C ALA A 60 -0.33 -0.51 11.62
N ASN A 61 -0.76 -1.67 11.10
CA ASN A 61 -1.88 -1.80 10.15
C ASN A 61 -1.67 -0.96 8.87
N TYR A 62 -0.46 -0.97 8.30
CA TYR A 62 -0.19 -0.23 7.07
C TYR A 62 -1.05 -0.70 5.88
N ALA A 63 -1.39 -1.99 5.78
CA ALA A 63 -2.30 -2.50 4.74
C ALA A 63 -3.65 -1.76 4.74
N ARG A 64 -4.21 -1.49 5.92
CA ARG A 64 -5.42 -0.69 6.08
C ARG A 64 -5.24 0.74 5.56
N VAL A 65 -4.11 1.37 5.84
CA VAL A 65 -3.80 2.72 5.32
C VAL A 65 -3.80 2.73 3.79
N LEU A 66 -3.27 1.68 3.17
CA LEU A 66 -3.24 1.54 1.71
C LEU A 66 -4.65 1.40 1.11
N VAL A 67 -5.52 0.59 1.71
CA VAL A 67 -6.92 0.47 1.31
C VAL A 67 -7.61 1.83 1.40
N ILE A 68 -7.54 2.48 2.56
CA ILE A 68 -8.16 3.79 2.78
C ILE A 68 -7.63 4.84 1.78
N ALA A 69 -6.35 4.77 1.42
CA ALA A 69 -5.75 5.69 0.46
C ALA A 69 -6.39 5.57 -0.93
N ILE A 70 -6.57 4.35 -1.45
CA ILE A 70 -7.19 4.13 -2.76
C ILE A 70 -8.70 4.42 -2.73
N SER A 71 -9.39 4.11 -1.63
CA SER A 71 -10.84 4.36 -1.47
C SER A 71 -11.20 5.84 -1.49
N THR A 72 -10.33 6.67 -0.90
CA THR A 72 -10.61 8.09 -0.72
C THR A 72 -10.10 8.98 -1.84
N ALA A 73 -9.51 8.39 -2.88
CA ALA A 73 -9.01 9.11 -4.03
C ALA A 73 -10.07 9.34 -5.14
N SER A 74 -11.36 9.29 -4.79
CA SER A 74 -12.54 9.31 -5.69
C SER A 74 -12.83 10.64 -6.42
N GLY A 75 -11.85 11.55 -6.52
CA GLY A 75 -11.99 12.81 -7.25
C GLY A 75 -11.63 12.68 -8.74
N HIS A 76 -11.75 13.77 -9.50
CA HIS A 76 -11.39 13.82 -10.92
C HIS A 76 -10.17 14.72 -11.10
N GLY A 77 -9.10 14.23 -11.72
CA GLY A 77 -7.92 15.03 -12.04
C GLY A 77 -6.59 14.28 -11.91
N LYS A 78 -5.53 14.91 -12.42
CA LYS A 78 -4.18 14.33 -12.45
C LYS A 78 -3.59 14.05 -11.06
N GLU A 79 -3.92 14.89 -10.07
CA GLU A 79 -3.42 14.73 -8.70
C GLU A 79 -4.04 13.49 -8.05
N GLN A 80 -5.32 13.24 -8.30
CA GLN A 80 -6.02 12.06 -7.83
C GLN A 80 -5.54 10.80 -8.55
N ASP A 81 -5.37 10.87 -9.87
CA ASP A 81 -4.78 9.78 -10.64
C ASP A 81 -3.40 9.37 -10.10
N SER A 82 -2.61 10.35 -9.67
CA SER A 82 -1.30 10.09 -9.05
C SER A 82 -1.41 9.41 -7.69
N GLU A 83 -2.33 9.85 -6.83
CA GLU A 83 -2.54 9.24 -5.50
C GLU A 83 -3.02 7.79 -5.63
N ILE A 84 -3.94 7.51 -6.57
CA ILE A 84 -4.40 6.15 -6.85
C ILE A 84 -3.25 5.29 -7.36
N TRP A 85 -2.44 5.84 -8.29
CA TRP A 85 -1.28 5.13 -8.83
C TRP A 85 -0.27 4.79 -7.74
N TYR A 86 0.09 5.75 -6.89
CA TYR A 86 0.97 5.51 -5.75
C TYR A 86 0.39 4.48 -4.79
N GLY A 87 -0.93 4.53 -4.51
CA GLY A 87 -1.61 3.55 -3.68
C GLY A 87 -1.49 2.12 -4.22
N PHE A 88 -1.78 1.90 -5.51
CA PHE A 88 -1.66 0.57 -6.12
C PHE A 88 -0.23 0.05 -6.22
N ASN A 89 0.72 0.93 -6.54
CA ASN A 89 2.14 0.57 -6.55
C ASN A 89 2.60 0.18 -5.13
N SER A 90 2.21 0.96 -4.11
CA SER A 90 2.52 0.64 -2.70
C SER A 90 1.96 -0.73 -2.30
N ILE A 91 0.69 -1.03 -2.63
CA ILE A 91 0.07 -2.34 -2.34
C ILE A 91 0.84 -3.47 -3.02
N SER A 92 1.10 -3.32 -4.32
CA SER A 92 1.78 -4.35 -5.11
C SER A 92 3.18 -4.65 -4.59
N ASP A 93 3.96 -3.59 -4.33
CA ASP A 93 5.34 -3.72 -3.88
C ASP A 93 5.40 -4.23 -2.44
N PHE A 94 4.52 -3.77 -1.56
CA PHE A 94 4.47 -4.21 -0.17
C PHE A 94 4.16 -5.71 -0.07
N LEU A 95 3.09 -6.17 -0.71
CA LEU A 95 2.70 -7.59 -0.68
C LEU A 95 3.75 -8.46 -1.39
N ASN A 96 4.28 -8.03 -2.54
CA ASN A 96 5.30 -8.78 -3.25
C ASN A 96 6.59 -8.93 -2.43
N ASN A 97 7.08 -7.85 -1.83
CA ASN A 97 8.31 -7.88 -1.04
C ASN A 97 8.13 -8.75 0.20
N LEU A 98 6.99 -8.70 0.88
CA LEU A 98 6.72 -9.61 1.99
C LEU A 98 6.65 -11.08 1.55
N ASN A 99 6.09 -11.34 0.37
CA ASN A 99 5.87 -12.70 -0.12
C ASN A 99 7.15 -13.37 -0.68
N GLN A 100 7.93 -12.63 -1.46
CA GLN A 100 9.12 -13.15 -2.14
C GLN A 100 10.44 -12.75 -1.46
N GLY A 101 10.37 -11.85 -0.48
CA GLY A 101 11.55 -11.13 0.00
C GLY A 101 11.95 -10.02 -0.95
N ARG A 102 13.07 -9.36 -0.63
CA ARG A 102 13.67 -8.34 -1.48
C ARG A 102 15.15 -8.64 -1.66
N ILE A 103 15.55 -8.79 -2.92
CA ILE A 103 16.95 -8.94 -3.33
C ILE A 103 17.22 -7.82 -4.34
N ASP A 104 17.90 -6.76 -3.89
CA ASP A 104 18.14 -5.55 -4.67
C ASP A 104 19.46 -4.89 -4.23
N ASP A 105 20.19 -4.29 -5.17
CA ASP A 105 21.48 -3.63 -4.90
C ASP A 105 21.32 -2.20 -4.33
N CYS A 106 20.17 -1.57 -4.53
CA CYS A 106 19.86 -0.19 -4.14
C CYS A 106 18.97 -0.08 -2.88
N GLN A 107 18.30 -1.16 -2.48
CA GLN A 107 17.41 -1.21 -1.31
C GLN A 107 17.87 -2.28 -0.30
N PRO A 108 17.56 -2.14 0.99
CA PRO A 108 17.92 -3.17 1.97
C PRO A 108 17.30 -4.51 1.61
N SER A 109 18.13 -5.53 1.44
CA SER A 109 17.66 -6.87 1.13
C SER A 109 17.12 -7.56 2.39
N PHE A 110 16.09 -8.39 2.22
CA PHE A 110 15.53 -9.21 3.30
C PHE A 110 14.86 -10.49 2.76
N PRO A 111 14.85 -11.59 3.54
CA PRO A 111 14.18 -12.82 3.12
C PRO A 111 12.65 -12.66 3.15
N HIS A 112 11.93 -13.52 2.44
CA HIS A 112 10.47 -13.56 2.50
C HIS A 112 9.93 -13.68 3.95
N GLN A 113 8.79 -13.05 4.20
CA GLN A 113 8.16 -12.93 5.52
C GLN A 113 6.71 -13.47 5.48
N PRO A 114 6.52 -14.80 5.39
CA PRO A 114 5.22 -15.43 5.10
C PRO A 114 4.13 -15.09 6.11
N LEU A 115 4.46 -14.97 7.40
CA LEU A 115 3.51 -14.58 8.44
C LEU A 115 3.05 -13.12 8.30
N LEU A 116 3.93 -12.25 7.80
CA LEU A 116 3.65 -10.82 7.64
C LEU A 116 2.79 -10.55 6.40
N VAL A 117 3.07 -11.22 5.28
CA VAL A 117 2.19 -11.11 4.09
C VAL A 117 0.81 -11.65 4.43
N ARG A 118 0.71 -12.78 5.15
CA ARG A 118 -0.57 -13.34 5.58
C ARG A 118 -1.40 -12.31 6.35
N ARG A 119 -0.81 -11.75 7.41
CA ARG A 119 -1.48 -10.73 8.23
C ARG A 119 -1.85 -9.49 7.44
N SER A 120 -1.01 -9.09 6.49
CA SER A 120 -1.27 -7.91 5.64
C SER A 120 -2.43 -8.15 4.69
N VAL A 121 -2.53 -9.35 4.11
CA VAL A 121 -3.66 -9.75 3.26
C VAL A 121 -4.93 -9.85 4.09
N GLU A 122 -4.89 -10.46 5.27
CA GLU A 122 -6.04 -10.49 6.20
C GLU A 122 -6.53 -9.06 6.54
N GLN A 123 -5.63 -8.14 6.93
CA GLN A 123 -5.95 -6.73 7.17
C GLN A 123 -6.54 -6.03 5.94
N PHE A 124 -6.03 -6.37 4.75
CA PHE A 124 -6.47 -5.79 3.50
C PHE A 124 -7.91 -6.23 3.17
N GLU A 125 -8.22 -7.51 3.36
CA GLU A 125 -9.56 -8.07 3.18
C GLU A 125 -10.56 -7.55 4.22
N GLU A 126 -10.15 -7.45 5.50
CA GLU A 126 -10.99 -6.93 6.58
C GLU A 126 -11.50 -5.51 6.31
N GLU A 127 -10.71 -4.69 5.60
CA GLU A 127 -11.06 -3.31 5.23
C GLU A 127 -11.76 -3.21 3.86
N GLY A 128 -12.12 -4.33 3.24
CA GLY A 128 -12.79 -4.35 1.93
C GLY A 128 -11.87 -3.99 0.76
N GLY A 129 -10.56 -4.23 0.88
CA GLY A 129 -9.59 -3.80 -0.11
C GLY A 129 -9.81 -4.39 -1.51
N ASN A 130 -10.41 -5.58 -1.61
CA ASN A 130 -10.73 -6.20 -2.90
C ASN A 130 -11.84 -5.43 -3.62
N GLU A 131 -12.90 -5.07 -2.91
CA GLU A 131 -14.01 -4.25 -3.39
C GLU A 131 -13.52 -2.87 -3.83
N GLU A 132 -12.60 -2.29 -3.07
CA GLU A 132 -12.02 -0.98 -3.33
C GLU A 132 -11.11 -0.99 -4.57
N ILE A 133 -10.30 -2.04 -4.77
CA ILE A 133 -9.58 -2.25 -6.03
C ILE A 133 -10.58 -2.32 -7.19
N GLU A 134 -11.63 -3.13 -7.08
CA GLU A 134 -12.62 -3.31 -8.14
C GLU A 134 -13.36 -2.02 -8.50
N ALA A 135 -13.73 -1.22 -7.49
CA ALA A 135 -14.35 0.08 -7.71
C ALA A 135 -13.45 1.01 -8.55
N GLN A 136 -12.16 1.04 -8.23
CA GLN A 136 -11.16 1.85 -8.92
C GLN A 136 -10.70 1.30 -10.28
N MET A 137 -11.02 0.04 -10.63
CA MET A 137 -10.70 -0.52 -11.97
C MET A 137 -11.49 0.13 -13.11
N SER A 138 -12.61 0.79 -12.78
CA SER A 138 -13.40 1.57 -13.74
C SER A 138 -12.79 2.95 -14.02
N ASN A 139 -11.81 3.38 -13.21
CA ASN A 139 -11.14 4.65 -13.38
C ASN A 139 -10.23 4.63 -14.62
N VAL A 140 -10.45 5.58 -15.54
CA VAL A 140 -9.71 5.72 -16.81
C VAL A 140 -8.48 6.64 -16.65
N GLY A 141 -8.18 7.07 -15.44
CA GLY A 141 -7.08 7.98 -15.12
C GLY A 141 -5.70 7.48 -15.57
N TYR A 142 -4.80 8.44 -15.80
CA TYR A 142 -3.49 8.20 -16.39
C TYR A 142 -2.42 9.05 -15.71
N PHE A 143 -1.36 8.41 -15.25
CA PHE A 143 -0.24 9.08 -14.58
C PHE A 143 1.10 8.61 -15.16
N ILE A 144 1.88 9.55 -15.71
CA ILE A 144 3.25 9.36 -16.24
C ILE A 144 3.43 8.06 -17.05
N GLY A 145 2.65 7.82 -18.11
CA GLY A 145 2.84 6.60 -18.90
C GLY A 145 1.96 5.42 -18.48
N TYR A 146 1.45 5.43 -17.26
CA TYR A 146 0.78 4.28 -16.65
C TYR A 146 -0.72 4.47 -16.54
N ASN A 147 -1.44 3.42 -16.94
CA ASN A 147 -2.89 3.34 -16.81
C ASN A 147 -3.24 2.80 -15.40
N ILE A 148 -4.11 3.52 -14.67
CA ILE A 148 -4.58 3.11 -13.34
C ILE A 148 -5.14 1.69 -13.34
N LYS A 149 -5.92 1.33 -14.36
CA LYS A 149 -6.47 -0.02 -14.55
C LYS A 149 -5.41 -1.11 -14.58
N SER A 150 -4.26 -0.84 -15.21
CA SER A 150 -3.15 -1.80 -15.26
C SER A 150 -2.52 -2.03 -13.89
N ASN A 151 -2.43 -0.97 -13.08
CA ASN A 151 -1.87 -1.05 -11.72
C ASN A 151 -2.85 -1.74 -10.76
N ALA A 152 -4.15 -1.45 -10.89
CA ALA A 152 -5.20 -2.16 -10.16
C ALA A 152 -5.16 -3.68 -10.45
N ASN A 153 -5.01 -4.07 -11.73
CA ASN A 153 -4.83 -5.47 -12.12
C ASN A 153 -3.57 -6.10 -11.52
N GLN A 154 -2.47 -5.35 -11.45
CA GLN A 154 -1.24 -5.83 -10.84
C GLN A 154 -1.44 -6.08 -9.33
N ALA A 155 -2.03 -5.12 -8.61
CA ALA A 155 -2.33 -5.25 -7.19
C ALA A 155 -3.23 -6.45 -6.92
N LYS A 156 -4.32 -6.60 -7.69
CA LYS A 156 -5.21 -7.77 -7.64
C LYS A 156 -4.46 -9.07 -7.90
N GLY A 157 -3.60 -9.09 -8.92
CA GLY A 157 -2.76 -10.25 -9.25
C GLY A 157 -1.80 -10.63 -8.11
N ARG A 158 -1.20 -9.65 -7.42
CA ARG A 158 -0.32 -9.92 -6.26
C ARG A 158 -1.09 -10.56 -5.10
N ILE A 159 -2.29 -10.07 -4.82
CA ILE A 159 -3.17 -10.65 -3.79
C ILE A 159 -3.55 -12.09 -4.16
N LEU A 160 -4.00 -12.32 -5.40
CA LEU A 160 -4.37 -13.65 -5.87
C LEU A 160 -3.20 -14.63 -5.90
N ASN A 161 -2.02 -14.18 -6.32
CA ASN A 161 -0.83 -15.02 -6.36
C ASN A 161 -0.45 -15.51 -4.96
N TYR A 162 -0.55 -14.66 -3.94
CA TYR A 162 -0.35 -15.10 -2.55
C TYR A 162 -1.28 -16.26 -2.19
N PHE A 163 -2.58 -16.15 -2.49
CA PHE A 163 -3.53 -17.23 -2.21
C PHE A 163 -3.27 -18.50 -3.00
N ILE A 164 -2.84 -18.38 -4.27
CA ILE A 164 -2.47 -19.52 -5.10
C ILE A 164 -1.22 -20.22 -4.52
N GLU A 165 -0.20 -19.46 -4.12
CA GLU A 165 1.03 -19.98 -3.53
C GLU A 165 0.75 -20.67 -2.17
N GLN A 166 -0.12 -20.09 -1.33
CA GLN A 166 -0.56 -20.76 -0.08
C GLN A 166 -1.38 -22.03 -0.35
N GLY A 167 -2.21 -22.02 -1.40
CA GLY A 167 -3.05 -23.14 -1.80
C GLY A 167 -2.31 -24.21 -2.59
N ASN A 168 -1.07 -23.96 -3.00
CA ASN A 168 -0.23 -24.92 -3.71
C ASN A 168 0.67 -25.66 -2.71
N PRO A 169 0.33 -26.87 -2.27
CA PRO A 169 1.15 -27.64 -1.33
C PRO A 169 2.48 -28.14 -1.95
N ARG A 170 2.74 -27.84 -3.23
CA ARG A 170 3.99 -28.21 -3.90
C ARG A 170 5.04 -27.13 -3.66
N PRO A 171 6.19 -27.48 -3.07
CA PRO A 171 7.29 -26.54 -2.91
C PRO A 171 7.84 -26.04 -4.26
N ASP A 172 8.31 -24.79 -4.28
CA ASP A 172 8.85 -24.10 -5.46
C ASP A 172 10.06 -24.79 -6.14
N TRP A 173 10.70 -25.76 -5.48
CA TRP A 173 11.89 -26.46 -6.00
C TRP A 173 11.61 -27.56 -7.02
N TYR A 174 10.37 -27.66 -7.53
CA TYR A 174 9.99 -28.64 -8.56
C TYR A 174 9.92 -28.09 -10.00
N ASN A 175 10.25 -26.81 -10.24
CA ASN A 175 10.30 -26.20 -11.58
C ASN A 175 11.72 -25.81 -12.00
#